data_AF-A0A3D1ITH4-F1
#
_entry.id   AF-A0A3D1ITH4-F1
#
_cell.length_a   1.000
_cell.length_b   1.000
_cell.length_c   1.000
_cell.angle_alpha   90.00
_cell.angle_beta   90.00
_cell.angle_gamma   90.00
#
_symmetry.space_group_name_H-M   'P 1'
#
loop_
_entity.id
_entity.type
_entity.pdbx_description
1 polymer ?
#
loop_
_entity_poly.entity_id
_entity_poly.type
_entity_poly.pdbx_seq_one_letter_code
_entity_poly.pdbx_strand_id
1 'polypeptide(L)'
;MAVKDDYLLDTLMDMGAVDPSQVEAARAVAEPAGAGVIDTMVISKTLNPDLLVQARGMQYGCDTIDLRELQPNDAAMGALPRHIARRYQVIPVAYENDELTVALEDPGDIDTTDALNRLLEVGLVVYKVASESQIKATIDRFYGSTDEAVERLVTELSQTQVDIGEGGGAVGESGVVETGDEQNSPLVKMVNLIIADGFRADCSDVHIEPFENRL
;
A
#
# COMPACT_ATOMS: atom_id res chain seq x y z
N MET A 1 -21.36 1.45 -5.72
CA MET A 1 -21.25 0.81 -4.38
C MET A 1 -22.52 0.05 -4.04
N ALA A 2 -23.66 0.71 -3.77
CA ALA A 2 -24.87 0.08 -3.23
C ALA A 2 -25.40 -1.22 -3.88
N VAL A 3 -25.25 -1.42 -5.21
CA VAL A 3 -25.75 -2.64 -5.89
C VAL A 3 -24.83 -3.85 -5.67
N LYS A 4 -23.51 -3.64 -5.53
CA LYS A 4 -22.55 -4.74 -5.27
C LYS A 4 -22.69 -5.27 -3.85
N ASP A 5 -22.94 -4.35 -2.91
CA ASP A 5 -23.14 -4.68 -1.50
C ASP A 5 -24.42 -5.51 -1.29
N ASP A 6 -25.48 -5.24 -2.06
CA ASP A 6 -26.79 -5.93 -1.91
C ASP A 6 -26.71 -7.42 -2.27
N TYR A 7 -25.97 -7.79 -3.33
CA TYR A 7 -25.79 -9.20 -3.72
C TYR A 7 -24.87 -9.97 -2.76
N LEU A 8 -23.84 -9.31 -2.22
CA LEU A 8 -22.97 -9.92 -1.20
C LEU A 8 -23.75 -10.14 0.10
N LEU A 9 -24.63 -9.20 0.48
CA LEU A 9 -25.52 -9.35 1.63
C LEU A 9 -26.49 -10.52 1.44
N ASP A 10 -27.05 -10.71 0.25
CA ASP A 10 -27.90 -11.86 -0.08
C ASP A 10 -27.15 -13.18 0.08
N THR A 11 -25.92 -13.26 -0.45
CA THR A 11 -25.04 -14.43 -0.30
C THR A 11 -24.73 -14.71 1.17
N LEU A 12 -24.48 -13.67 1.97
CA LEU A 12 -24.22 -13.78 3.41
C LEU A 12 -25.46 -14.25 4.19
N MET A 13 -26.67 -13.85 3.76
CA MET A 13 -27.93 -14.34 4.33
C MET A 13 -28.16 -15.81 3.98
N ASP A 14 -27.91 -16.22 2.73
CA ASP A 14 -28.01 -17.62 2.29
C ASP A 14 -27.02 -18.54 3.01
N MET A 15 -25.82 -18.04 3.32
CA MET A 15 -24.82 -18.75 4.12
C MET A 15 -25.20 -18.85 5.61
N GLY A 16 -26.26 -18.16 6.06
CA GLY A 16 -26.65 -18.06 7.47
C GLY A 16 -25.64 -17.28 8.32
N ALA A 17 -24.79 -16.47 7.68
CA ALA A 17 -23.79 -15.66 8.37
C ALA A 17 -24.41 -14.41 9.01
N VAL A 18 -25.57 -13.97 8.50
CA VAL A 18 -26.24 -12.72 8.87
C VAL A 18 -27.76 -12.89 8.83
N ASP A 19 -28.44 -12.35 9.83
CA ASP A 19 -29.91 -12.25 9.83
C ASP A 19 -30.41 -10.97 9.15
N PRO A 20 -31.61 -10.98 8.52
CA PRO A 20 -32.20 -9.79 7.90
C PRO A 20 -32.31 -8.59 8.87
N SER A 21 -32.61 -8.85 10.15
CA SER A 21 -32.66 -7.81 11.18
C SER A 21 -31.30 -7.17 11.47
N GLN A 22 -30.21 -7.92 11.28
CA GLN A 22 -28.86 -7.41 11.47
C GLN A 22 -28.42 -6.52 10.31
N VAL A 23 -28.80 -6.88 9.08
CA VAL A 23 -28.58 -6.04 7.89
C VAL A 23 -29.33 -4.71 8.03
N GLU A 24 -30.59 -4.74 8.46
CA GLU A 24 -31.41 -3.54 8.61
C GLU A 24 -30.88 -2.61 9.72
N ALA A 25 -30.44 -3.17 10.85
CA ALA A 25 -29.77 -2.43 11.91
C ALA A 25 -28.47 -1.78 11.43
N ALA A 26 -27.66 -2.51 10.65
CA ALA A 26 -26.43 -1.97 10.07
C ALA A 26 -26.70 -0.87 9.04
N ARG A 27 -27.72 -1.04 8.19
CA ARG A 27 -28.13 -0.03 7.19
C ARG A 27 -28.58 1.27 7.86
N ALA A 28 -29.35 1.18 8.96
CA ALA A 28 -29.79 2.34 9.72
C ALA A 28 -28.63 3.15 10.34
N VAL A 29 -27.51 2.50 10.65
CA VAL A 29 -26.29 3.16 11.15
C VAL A 29 -25.40 3.66 10.00
N ALA A 30 -25.34 2.92 8.89
CA ALA A 30 -24.47 3.18 7.75
C ALA A 30 -24.98 4.36 6.88
N GLU A 31 -26.28 4.44 6.60
CA GLU A 31 -26.89 5.51 5.78
C GLU A 31 -26.59 6.93 6.30
N PRO A 32 -26.80 7.28 7.59
CA PRO A 32 -26.50 8.62 8.08
C PRO A 32 -24.99 8.92 8.11
N ALA A 33 -24.14 7.89 8.19
CA ALA A 33 -22.68 8.03 8.20
C ALA A 33 -22.06 8.03 6.80
N GLY A 34 -22.82 7.68 5.75
CA GLY A 34 -22.29 7.46 4.41
C GLY A 34 -21.26 6.30 4.33
N ALA A 35 -21.26 5.41 5.32
CA ALA A 35 -20.34 4.27 5.40
C ALA A 35 -20.92 3.05 4.67
N GLY A 36 -20.07 2.10 4.30
CA GLY A 36 -20.50 0.81 3.77
C GLY A 36 -21.29 0.02 4.80
N VAL A 37 -22.38 -0.64 4.37
CA VAL A 37 -23.20 -1.50 5.26
C VAL A 37 -22.34 -2.65 5.78
N ILE A 38 -21.57 -3.30 4.90
CA ILE A 38 -20.69 -4.43 5.25
C ILE A 38 -19.59 -4.00 6.23
N ASP A 39 -18.91 -2.88 5.98
CA ASP A 39 -17.90 -2.33 6.90
C ASP A 39 -18.49 -2.08 8.30
N THR A 40 -19.70 -1.51 8.35
CA THR A 40 -20.41 -1.26 9.61
C THR A 40 -20.75 -2.57 10.33
N MET A 41 -21.08 -3.63 9.60
CA MET A 41 -21.33 -4.95 10.16
C MET A 41 -20.08 -5.64 10.71
N VAL A 42 -18.93 -5.46 10.05
CA VAL A 42 -17.64 -5.93 10.54
C VAL A 42 -17.25 -5.17 11.81
N ILE A 43 -17.39 -3.85 11.82
CA ILE A 43 -17.06 -2.99 12.97
C ILE A 43 -17.95 -3.30 14.17
N SER A 44 -19.25 -3.49 13.96
CA SER A 44 -20.21 -3.87 15.00
C SER A 44 -20.05 -5.32 15.48
N LYS A 45 -19.10 -6.09 14.90
CA LYS A 45 -18.85 -7.51 15.16
C LYS A 45 -20.05 -8.42 14.90
N THR A 46 -20.97 -7.94 14.07
CA THR A 46 -22.15 -8.69 13.65
C THR A 46 -21.78 -9.68 12.55
N LEU A 47 -20.80 -9.32 11.72
CA LEU A 47 -20.24 -10.14 10.66
C LEU A 47 -18.82 -10.60 11.01
N ASN A 48 -18.53 -11.89 10.84
CA ASN A 48 -17.16 -12.39 10.92
C ASN A 48 -16.40 -12.09 9.62
N PRO A 49 -15.23 -11.42 9.65
CA PRO A 49 -14.44 -11.14 8.46
C PRO A 49 -14.03 -12.40 7.67
N ASP A 50 -13.87 -13.55 8.31
CA ASP A 50 -13.58 -14.81 7.59
C ASP A 50 -14.76 -15.25 6.71
N LEU A 51 -16.01 -15.02 7.15
CA LEU A 51 -17.20 -15.32 6.36
C LEU A 51 -17.36 -14.34 5.19
N LEU A 52 -16.93 -13.09 5.36
CA LEU A 52 -16.90 -12.12 4.27
C LEU A 52 -15.96 -12.55 3.14
N VAL A 53 -14.76 -13.03 3.50
CA VAL A 53 -13.78 -13.54 2.54
C VAL A 53 -14.33 -14.74 1.78
N GLN A 54 -15.00 -15.67 2.48
CA GLN A 54 -15.64 -16.82 1.84
C GLN A 54 -16.78 -16.40 0.91
N ALA A 55 -17.65 -15.49 1.33
CA ALA A 55 -18.75 -14.99 0.51
C ALA A 55 -18.22 -14.31 -0.78
N ARG A 56 -17.17 -13.49 -0.67
CA ARG A 56 -16.49 -12.89 -1.84
C ARG A 56 -15.87 -13.96 -2.74
N GLY A 57 -15.19 -14.96 -2.17
CA GLY A 57 -14.65 -16.09 -2.93
C GLY A 57 -15.72 -16.83 -3.73
N MET A 58 -16.87 -17.12 -3.11
CA MET A 58 -18.01 -17.77 -3.78
C MET A 58 -18.63 -16.91 -4.87
N GLN A 59 -18.81 -15.61 -4.61
CA GLN A 59 -19.43 -14.69 -5.56
C GLN A 59 -18.62 -14.55 -6.86
N TYR A 60 -17.30 -14.50 -6.75
CA TYR A 60 -16.41 -14.27 -7.89
C TYR A 60 -15.73 -15.54 -8.41
N GLY A 61 -15.97 -16.70 -7.78
CA GLY A 61 -15.37 -17.98 -8.15
C GLY A 61 -13.86 -18.04 -7.90
N CYS A 62 -13.38 -17.31 -6.89
CA CYS A 62 -11.96 -17.24 -6.51
C CYS A 62 -11.69 -18.06 -5.24
N ASP A 63 -10.53 -18.71 -5.17
CA ASP A 63 -10.08 -19.38 -3.96
C ASP A 63 -9.76 -18.39 -2.85
N THR A 64 -10.08 -18.76 -1.61
CA THR A 64 -9.69 -18.00 -0.42
C THR A 64 -8.31 -18.45 0.08
N ILE A 65 -7.48 -17.52 0.54
CA ILE A 65 -6.15 -17.83 1.08
C ILE A 65 -5.93 -17.13 2.44
N ASP A 66 -5.27 -17.82 3.37
CA ASP A 66 -4.79 -17.22 4.61
C ASP A 66 -3.34 -16.74 4.43
N LEU A 67 -3.10 -15.44 4.64
CA LEU A 67 -1.79 -14.83 4.44
C LEU A 67 -0.86 -14.93 5.66
N ARG A 68 -1.34 -15.42 6.82
CA ARG A 68 -0.54 -15.47 8.06
C ARG A 68 0.71 -16.33 7.92
N GLU A 69 0.57 -17.49 7.26
CA GLU A 69 1.65 -18.46 7.04
C GLU A 69 2.27 -18.36 5.65
N LEU A 70 1.87 -17.36 4.86
CA LEU A 70 2.37 -17.18 3.50
C LEU A 70 3.86 -16.86 3.50
N GLN A 71 4.58 -17.49 2.58
CA GLN A 71 5.95 -17.17 2.19
C GLN A 71 5.99 -17.03 0.66
N PRO A 72 5.89 -15.81 0.12
CA PRO A 72 6.00 -15.59 -1.31
C PRO A 72 7.42 -15.91 -1.78
N ASN A 73 7.56 -16.48 -2.98
CA ASN A 73 8.87 -16.70 -3.58
C ASN A 73 9.48 -15.36 -4.06
N ASP A 74 10.81 -15.28 -4.15
CA ASP A 74 11.51 -14.05 -4.57
C ASP A 74 11.03 -13.55 -5.94
N ALA A 75 10.65 -14.47 -6.83
CA ALA A 75 10.11 -14.13 -8.15
C ALA A 75 8.77 -13.39 -8.06
N ALA A 76 7.86 -13.79 -7.15
CA ALA A 76 6.59 -13.09 -6.95
C ALA A 76 6.79 -11.71 -6.30
N MET A 77 7.75 -11.60 -5.37
CA MET A 77 8.12 -10.32 -4.77
C MET A 77 8.75 -9.35 -5.80
N GLY A 78 9.52 -9.88 -6.76
CA GLY A 78 10.07 -9.09 -7.86
C GLY A 78 9.03 -8.69 -8.91
N ALA A 79 8.04 -9.56 -9.16
CA ALA A 79 6.97 -9.31 -10.13
C ALA A 79 5.99 -8.22 -9.66
N LEU A 80 5.74 -8.09 -8.35
CA LEU A 80 4.85 -7.07 -7.79
C LEU A 80 5.64 -6.01 -6.97
N PRO A 81 5.91 -4.85 -7.58
CA PRO A 81 6.52 -3.72 -6.89
C PRO A 81 5.71 -3.23 -5.67
N ARG A 82 6.43 -2.76 -4.65
CA ARG A 82 5.87 -2.23 -3.40
C ARG A 82 4.80 -1.16 -3.59
N HIS A 83 5.05 -0.18 -4.45
CA HIS A 83 4.13 0.94 -4.67
C HIS A 83 2.78 0.47 -5.23
N ILE A 84 2.78 -0.59 -6.05
CA ILE A 84 1.56 -1.23 -6.56
C ILE A 84 0.88 -2.00 -5.44
N ALA A 85 1.62 -2.83 -4.71
CA ALA A 85 1.10 -3.61 -3.58
C ALA A 85 0.39 -2.72 -2.54
N ARG A 86 0.98 -1.58 -2.17
CA ARG A 86 0.39 -0.61 -1.24
C ARG A 86 -0.80 0.15 -1.81
N ARG A 87 -0.71 0.61 -3.06
CA ARG A 87 -1.76 1.42 -3.69
C ARG A 87 -3.04 0.65 -3.91
N TYR A 88 -2.91 -0.60 -4.38
CA TYR A 88 -4.03 -1.46 -4.72
C TYR A 88 -4.37 -2.49 -3.63
N GLN A 89 -3.67 -2.43 -2.50
CA GLN A 89 -3.83 -3.36 -1.37
C GLN A 89 -3.83 -4.82 -1.82
N VAL A 90 -2.76 -5.20 -2.53
CA VAL A 90 -2.58 -6.56 -3.06
C VAL A 90 -1.24 -7.14 -2.64
N ILE A 91 -1.20 -8.46 -2.52
CA ILE A 91 -0.02 -9.22 -2.09
C ILE A 91 0.30 -10.30 -3.11
N PRO A 92 1.57 -10.46 -3.52
CA PRO A 92 1.95 -11.55 -4.40
C PRO A 92 2.06 -12.83 -3.56
N VAL A 93 1.48 -13.94 -4.04
CA VAL A 93 1.44 -15.22 -3.33
C VAL A 93 2.51 -16.16 -3.89
N ALA A 94 2.52 -16.33 -5.21
CA ALA A 94 3.45 -17.20 -5.91
C ALA A 94 3.58 -16.76 -7.36
N TYR A 95 4.74 -17.00 -7.96
CA TYR A 95 4.99 -16.79 -9.37
C TYR A 95 5.62 -18.05 -9.98
N GLU A 96 4.90 -18.71 -10.87
CA GLU A 96 5.30 -19.96 -11.52
C GLU A 96 4.79 -20.01 -12.96
N ASN A 97 5.60 -20.47 -13.91
CA ASN A 97 5.18 -20.66 -15.32
C ASN A 97 4.55 -19.43 -15.99
N ASP A 98 5.03 -18.21 -15.69
CA ASP A 98 4.46 -16.94 -16.18
C ASP A 98 3.06 -16.61 -15.62
N GLU A 99 2.66 -17.33 -14.57
CA GLU A 99 1.43 -17.13 -13.81
C GLU A 99 1.74 -16.51 -12.44
N LEU A 100 1.19 -15.33 -12.18
CA LEU A 100 1.29 -14.64 -10.90
C LEU A 100 0.00 -14.83 -10.10
N THR A 101 0.09 -15.55 -8.98
CA THR A 101 -1.00 -15.59 -8.01
C THR A 101 -0.93 -14.36 -7.12
N VAL A 102 -2.03 -13.61 -7.06
CA VAL A 102 -2.16 -12.38 -6.27
C VAL A 102 -3.34 -12.51 -5.31
N ALA A 103 -3.10 -12.15 -4.05
CA ALA A 103 -4.14 -12.02 -3.03
C ALA A 103 -4.65 -10.58 -2.96
N LEU A 104 -5.98 -10.42 -2.97
CA LEU A 104 -6.66 -9.13 -2.84
C LEU A 104 -7.91 -9.23 -1.97
N GLU A 105 -8.38 -8.08 -1.51
CA GLU A 105 -9.53 -7.98 -0.62
C GLU A 105 -10.86 -8.15 -1.37
N ASP A 106 -10.98 -7.48 -2.52
CA ASP A 106 -12.18 -7.45 -3.35
C ASP A 106 -11.84 -7.74 -4.82
N PRO A 107 -12.10 -8.96 -5.31
CA PRO A 107 -11.88 -9.31 -6.73
C PRO A 107 -12.88 -8.67 -7.69
N GLY A 108 -13.93 -8.01 -7.18
CA GLY A 108 -14.90 -7.27 -7.96
C GLY A 108 -14.46 -5.86 -8.32
N ASP A 109 -13.31 -5.40 -7.83
CA ASP A 109 -12.74 -4.11 -8.21
C ASP A 109 -12.07 -4.19 -9.58
N ILE A 110 -12.83 -3.80 -10.60
CA ILE A 110 -12.39 -3.81 -12.00
C ILE A 110 -11.22 -2.84 -12.19
N ASP A 111 -11.21 -1.70 -11.48
CA ASP A 111 -10.14 -0.71 -11.60
C ASP A 111 -8.82 -1.29 -11.08
N THR A 112 -8.85 -2.01 -9.96
CA THR A 112 -7.68 -2.70 -9.42
C THR A 112 -7.22 -3.83 -10.33
N THR A 113 -8.10 -4.73 -10.73
CA THR A 113 -7.74 -5.88 -11.57
C THR A 113 -7.21 -5.46 -12.94
N ASP A 114 -7.81 -4.45 -13.57
CA ASP A 114 -7.35 -3.92 -14.86
C ASP A 114 -6.03 -3.13 -14.73
N ALA A 115 -5.82 -2.41 -13.62
CA ALA A 115 -4.53 -1.77 -13.35
C ALA A 115 -3.42 -2.80 -13.15
N LEU A 116 -3.69 -3.87 -12.41
CA LEU A 116 -2.72 -4.95 -12.18
C LEU A 116 -2.35 -5.63 -13.51
N ASN A 117 -3.30 -5.95 -14.37
CA ASN A 117 -3.01 -6.53 -15.68
C ASN A 117 -2.20 -5.61 -16.60
N ARG A 118 -2.31 -4.28 -16.45
CA ARG A 118 -1.56 -3.31 -17.26
C ARG A 118 -0.17 -3.01 -16.71
N LEU A 119 -0.03 -3.00 -15.39
CA LEU A 119 1.23 -2.67 -14.71
C LEU A 119 2.15 -3.88 -14.57
N LEU A 120 1.57 -5.09 -14.50
CA LEU A 120 2.32 -6.32 -14.37
C LEU A 120 2.56 -6.92 -15.74
N GLU A 121 3.83 -7.08 -16.10
CA GLU A 121 4.25 -7.70 -17.36
C GLU A 121 4.24 -9.23 -17.25
N VAL A 122 3.10 -9.81 -16.82
CA VAL A 122 2.94 -11.26 -16.59
C VAL A 122 1.86 -11.83 -17.50
N GLY A 123 2.03 -13.06 -17.98
CA GLY A 123 1.09 -13.69 -18.92
C GLY A 123 -0.29 -14.00 -18.33
N LEU A 124 -0.37 -14.37 -17.06
CA LEU A 124 -1.63 -14.67 -16.39
C LEU A 124 -1.61 -14.23 -14.91
N VAL A 125 -2.67 -13.58 -14.46
CA VAL A 125 -2.88 -13.22 -13.04
C VAL A 125 -4.00 -14.06 -12.46
N VAL A 126 -3.70 -14.83 -11.41
CA VAL A 126 -4.67 -15.63 -10.67
C VAL A 126 -5.02 -14.92 -9.38
N TYR A 127 -6.30 -14.63 -9.19
CA TYR A 127 -6.79 -13.89 -8.03
C TYR A 127 -7.24 -14.82 -6.91
N LYS A 128 -6.78 -14.53 -5.69
CA LYS A 128 -7.23 -15.17 -4.45
C LYS A 128 -7.77 -14.13 -3.48
N VAL A 129 -8.80 -14.47 -2.73
CA VAL A 129 -9.42 -13.56 -1.76
C VAL A 129 -8.78 -13.75 -0.39
N ALA A 130 -8.38 -12.65 0.23
CA ALA A 130 -7.88 -12.62 1.61
C ALA A 130 -8.54 -11.48 2.39
N SER A 131 -8.46 -11.54 3.72
CA SER A 131 -9.02 -10.46 4.55
C SER A 131 -8.15 -9.20 4.48
N GLU A 132 -8.80 -8.03 4.53
CA GLU A 132 -8.13 -6.72 4.52
C GLU A 132 -7.06 -6.60 5.60
N SER A 133 -7.37 -7.09 6.81
CA SER A 133 -6.45 -7.08 7.95
C SER A 133 -5.21 -7.92 7.69
N GLN A 134 -5.37 -9.10 7.06
CA GLN A 134 -4.24 -9.95 6.70
C GLN A 134 -3.40 -9.32 5.59
N ILE A 135 -4.03 -8.71 4.59
CA ILE A 135 -3.32 -8.03 3.49
C ILE A 135 -2.46 -6.90 4.05
N LYS A 136 -3.04 -6.01 4.87
CA LYS A 136 -2.30 -4.90 5.51
C LYS A 136 -1.12 -5.41 6.33
N ALA A 137 -1.35 -6.38 7.21
CA ALA A 137 -0.29 -6.96 8.04
C ALA A 137 0.83 -7.60 7.20
N THR A 138 0.46 -8.24 6.09
CA THR A 138 1.40 -8.87 5.16
C THR A 138 2.21 -7.82 4.39
N ILE A 139 1.57 -6.75 3.94
CA ILE A 139 2.24 -5.61 3.31
C ILE A 139 3.29 -5.03 4.26
N ASP A 140 2.94 -4.80 5.52
CA ASP A 140 3.88 -4.25 6.50
C ASP A 140 4.99 -5.24 6.86
N ARG A 141 4.71 -6.55 6.88
CA ARG A 141 5.72 -7.59 7.13
C ARG A 141 6.75 -7.69 6.00
N PHE A 142 6.31 -7.70 4.74
CA PHE A 142 7.20 -7.94 3.59
C PHE A 142 7.76 -6.66 2.98
N TYR A 143 7.02 -5.55 3.06
CA TYR A 143 7.43 -4.28 2.49
C TYR A 143 7.72 -3.20 3.55
N GLY A 144 7.48 -3.42 4.85
CA GLY A 144 7.59 -2.37 5.88
C GLY A 144 8.98 -2.18 6.49
N SER A 145 9.96 -3.09 6.31
CA SER A 145 11.15 -3.11 7.18
C SER A 145 12.42 -2.38 6.72
N THR A 146 12.46 -1.66 5.58
CA THR A 146 13.70 -0.91 5.23
C THR A 146 13.48 0.31 4.34
N ASP A 147 12.43 0.30 3.51
CA ASP A 147 12.28 1.31 2.46
C ASP A 147 11.35 2.48 2.80
N GLU A 148 10.64 2.53 3.94
CA GLU A 148 9.78 3.71 4.25
C GLU A 148 10.57 5.00 4.44
N ALA A 149 11.80 4.93 4.94
CA ALA A 149 12.68 6.09 5.00
C ALA A 149 13.14 6.49 3.59
N VAL A 150 13.42 5.52 2.73
CA VAL A 150 13.97 5.73 1.38
C VAL A 150 12.88 6.17 0.40
N GLU A 151 11.69 5.57 0.40
CA GLU A 151 10.53 6.00 -0.39
C GLU A 151 10.01 7.37 0.02
N ARG A 152 10.04 7.73 1.32
CA ARG A 152 9.72 9.11 1.75
C ARG A 152 10.75 10.09 1.20
N LEU A 153 12.05 9.76 1.26
CA LEU A 153 13.10 10.58 0.65
C LEU A 153 12.93 10.72 -0.88
N VAL A 154 12.61 9.64 -1.60
CA VAL A 154 12.39 9.67 -3.05
C VAL A 154 11.12 10.44 -3.43
N THR A 155 10.06 10.33 -2.63
CA THR A 155 8.80 11.05 -2.86
C THR A 155 8.94 12.54 -2.55
N GLU A 156 9.65 12.92 -1.50
CA GLU A 156 9.97 14.34 -1.19
C GLU A 156 10.89 14.95 -2.26
N LEU A 157 11.88 14.20 -2.76
CA LEU A 157 12.73 14.64 -3.87
C LEU A 157 11.96 14.80 -5.19
N SER A 158 11.01 13.90 -5.46
CA SER A 158 10.20 13.95 -6.69
C SER A 158 9.17 15.08 -6.68
N GLN A 159 8.59 15.40 -5.51
CA GLN A 159 7.69 16.56 -5.36
C GLN A 159 8.41 17.91 -5.47
N THR A 160 9.72 17.94 -5.18
CA THR A 160 10.54 19.16 -5.34
C THR A 160 10.96 19.39 -6.80
N GLN A 161 10.76 18.41 -7.70
CA GLN A 161 11.16 18.51 -9.11
C GLN A 161 10.02 18.92 -10.06
N VAL A 162 8.79 19.10 -9.57
CA VAL A 162 7.63 19.53 -10.39
C VAL A 162 7.38 21.04 -10.36
N ASP A 163 8.26 21.84 -9.74
CA ASP A 163 8.20 23.31 -9.75
C ASP A 163 9.44 23.96 -10.39
N ILE A 164 10.02 23.33 -11.42
CA ILE A 164 11.02 23.99 -12.28
C ILE A 164 10.61 23.79 -13.73
N GLY A 165 9.58 24.53 -14.13
CA GLY A 165 9.14 24.53 -15.52
C GLY A 165 7.96 25.45 -15.78
N GLU A 166 8.15 26.76 -15.69
CA GLU A 166 7.73 27.76 -16.68
C GLU A 166 7.83 29.18 -16.11
N GLY A 167 8.69 30.03 -16.70
CA GLY A 167 8.78 31.45 -16.36
C GLY A 167 10.11 32.08 -16.73
N GLY A 168 10.35 32.29 -18.03
CA GLY A 168 11.49 33.09 -18.49
C GLY A 168 11.33 34.58 -18.12
N GLY A 169 12.42 35.21 -17.65
CA GLY A 169 12.52 36.68 -17.59
C GLY A 169 13.45 37.25 -16.51
N ALA A 170 14.58 37.79 -16.97
CA ALA A 170 15.30 38.97 -16.47
C ALA A 170 15.84 39.07 -15.01
N VAL A 171 17.19 39.16 -14.94
CA VAL A 171 18.03 40.11 -14.17
C VAL A 171 17.54 40.62 -12.80
N GLY A 172 18.33 40.39 -11.74
CA GLY A 172 18.21 41.15 -10.49
C GLY A 172 19.12 40.69 -9.36
N GLU A 173 20.28 41.35 -9.25
CA GLU A 173 21.13 41.42 -8.07
C GLU A 173 20.36 41.90 -6.83
N SER A 174 20.51 41.22 -5.67
CA SER A 174 20.63 41.80 -4.31
C SER A 174 20.34 40.74 -3.25
N GLY A 175 21.25 40.61 -2.28
CA GLY A 175 21.06 39.76 -1.12
C GLY A 175 20.06 40.33 -0.11
N VAL A 176 19.68 39.50 0.85
CA VAL A 176 19.88 39.66 2.29
C VAL A 176 19.25 38.46 2.98
N VAL A 177 20.04 37.91 3.91
CA VAL A 177 19.73 37.02 5.01
C VAL A 177 18.26 37.08 5.48
N GLU A 178 17.56 35.95 5.39
CA GLU A 178 16.53 35.58 6.37
C GLU A 178 16.95 34.27 7.04
N THR A 179 17.34 34.40 8.29
CA THR A 179 17.46 33.32 9.27
C THR A 179 16.10 32.66 9.48
N GLY A 180 15.94 31.45 8.95
CA GLY A 180 14.81 30.58 9.20
C GLY A 180 15.10 29.20 8.62
N ASP A 181 15.31 28.22 9.50
CA ASP A 181 15.55 26.81 9.16
C ASP A 181 16.96 26.41 8.67
N GLU A 182 18.01 26.86 9.37
CA GLU A 182 19.39 26.33 9.20
C GLU A 182 19.46 24.80 9.43
N GLN A 183 18.55 24.23 10.22
CA GLN A 183 18.43 22.78 10.43
C GLN A 183 17.89 22.02 9.22
N ASN A 184 17.24 22.71 8.28
CA ASN A 184 16.69 22.12 7.06
C ASN A 184 17.59 22.30 5.83
N SER A 185 18.75 22.94 5.98
CA SER A 185 19.72 23.05 4.89
C SER A 185 20.19 21.64 4.45
N PRO A 186 20.20 21.35 3.13
CA PRO A 186 20.61 20.04 2.60
C PRO A 186 22.00 19.58 3.10
N LEU A 187 22.92 20.53 3.29
CA LEU A 187 24.24 20.27 3.84
C LEU A 187 24.19 19.79 5.30
N VAL A 188 23.33 20.40 6.12
CA VAL A 188 23.16 20.04 7.53
C VAL A 188 22.52 18.66 7.66
N LYS A 189 21.54 18.34 6.80
CA LYS A 189 20.94 16.99 6.73
C LYS A 189 21.97 15.92 6.34
N MET A 190 22.84 16.23 5.38
CA MET A 190 23.93 15.33 4.95
C MET A 190 24.87 15.01 6.12
N VAL A 191 25.31 16.02 6.87
CA VAL A 191 26.20 15.82 8.02
C VAL A 191 25.52 15.00 9.12
N ASN A 192 24.24 15.30 9.42
CA ASN A 192 23.48 14.54 10.42
C ASN A 192 23.30 13.06 10.03
N LEU A 193 23.15 12.76 8.74
CA LEU A 193 23.10 11.39 8.23
C LEU A 193 24.42 10.65 8.47
N ILE A 194 25.56 11.27 8.16
CA ILE A 194 26.88 10.67 8.37
C ILE A 194 27.10 10.34 9.86
N ILE A 195 26.72 11.26 10.76
CA ILE A 195 26.84 11.06 12.21
C ILE A 195 25.91 9.93 12.70
N ALA A 196 24.67 9.92 12.24
CA ALA A 196 23.69 8.91 12.63
C ALA A 196 24.04 7.51 12.11
N ASP A 197 24.66 7.42 10.93
CA ASP A 197 25.18 6.16 10.38
C ASP A 197 26.35 5.64 11.21
N GLY A 198 27.32 6.50 11.54
CA GLY A 198 28.45 6.16 12.41
C GLY A 198 28.00 5.68 13.79
N PHE A 199 26.98 6.30 14.39
CA PHE A 199 26.41 5.85 15.67
C PHE A 199 25.74 4.47 15.57
N ARG A 200 24.98 4.20 14.50
CA ARG A 200 24.35 2.88 14.30
C ARG A 200 25.36 1.78 14.02
N ALA A 201 26.49 2.12 13.40
CA ALA A 201 27.59 1.20 13.13
C ALA A 201 28.55 1.01 14.33
N ASP A 202 28.27 1.63 15.48
CA ASP A 202 29.14 1.64 16.68
C ASP A 202 30.56 2.13 16.36
N CYS A 203 30.68 3.05 15.40
CA CYS A 203 31.95 3.63 14.98
C CYS A 203 32.39 4.71 15.97
N SER A 204 33.65 4.65 16.41
CA SER A 204 34.21 5.66 17.32
C SER A 204 34.70 6.93 16.63
N ASP A 205 34.92 6.90 15.32
CA ASP A 205 35.43 8.03 14.55
C ASP A 205 34.83 8.07 13.13
N VAL A 206 34.61 9.28 12.62
CA VAL A 206 34.14 9.58 11.27
C VAL A 206 35.15 10.50 10.63
N HIS A 207 36.05 9.94 9.81
CA HIS A 207 37.08 10.70 9.13
C HIS A 207 36.58 11.17 7.75
N ILE A 208 36.62 12.48 7.50
CA ILE A 208 36.24 13.09 6.21
C ILE A 208 37.46 13.81 5.65
N GLU A 209 37.93 13.38 4.49
CA GLU A 209 39.01 14.04 3.76
C GLU A 209 38.58 14.39 2.33
N PRO A 210 38.92 15.58 1.83
CA PRO A 210 38.71 15.93 0.42
C PRO A 210 39.74 15.21 -0.45
N PHE A 211 39.29 14.44 -1.44
CA PHE A 211 40.18 13.85 -2.42
C PHE A 211 40.78 14.94 -3.32
N GLU A 212 42.11 15.07 -3.34
CA GLU A 212 42.83 16.10 -4.12
C GLU A 212 42.78 15.94 -5.66
N ASN A 213 42.01 15.01 -6.24
CA ASN A 213 41.91 14.91 -7.71
C ASN A 213 40.56 14.41 -8.23
N ARG A 214 39.70 15.37 -8.57
CA ARG A 214 38.80 15.27 -9.73
C ARG A 214 38.34 16.68 -10.13
N LEU A 215 39.12 17.28 -11.04
CA LEU A 215 38.66 18.33 -11.95
C LEU A 215 37.65 17.73 -12.95
#